data_AF-A0A2C9M5B8-F1
#
_entry.id   AF-A0A2C9M5B8-F1
#
_cell.length_a   1.000
_cell.length_b   1.000
_cell.length_c   1.000
_cell.angle_alpha   90.00
_cell.angle_beta   90.00
_cell.angle_gamma   90.00
#
_symmetry.space_group_name_H-M   'P 1'
#
loop_
_entity.id
_entity.type
_entity.pdbx_description
1 polymer ?
#
loop_
_entity_poly.entity_id
_entity_poly.type
_entity_poly.pdbx_seq_one_letter_code
_entity_poly.pdbx_strand_id
1 'polypeptide(L)'
;YFSWPRPEGPVWTLLGHISNQKPSAIYKISSLKTADSDDDNQIHFGDMSHQQSHLAQVGISVEPLDQLAQQVPASQVSVSGAVPTFMEFATKMLENFFNFSSSFAVTQSQMVPNPTETFVPLSTLKNWFENFQRRLQQNPYFWKS
;
A
#
# COMPACT_ATOMS: atom_id res chain seq x y z
N TYR A 1 4.80 19.12 1.60
CA TYR A 1 3.41 19.19 2.11
C TYR A 1 2.44 19.15 0.94
N PHE A 2 1.20 18.74 1.20
CA PHE A 2 0.14 18.69 0.20
C PHE A 2 -1.19 19.14 0.81
N SER A 3 -1.98 19.89 0.04
CA SER A 3 -3.33 20.31 0.42
C SER A 3 -4.33 19.91 -0.67
N TRP A 4 -5.41 19.23 -0.26
CA TRP A 4 -6.59 19.10 -1.10
C TRP A 4 -7.40 20.40 -1.08
N PRO A 5 -8.15 20.71 -2.15
CA PRO A 5 -9.04 21.86 -2.17
C PRO A 5 -10.17 21.66 -1.16
N ARG A 6 -10.36 22.63 -0.25
CA ARG A 6 -11.43 22.65 0.74
C ARG A 6 -12.11 24.03 0.78
N PRO A 7 -13.43 24.11 1.02
CA PRO A 7 -14.15 25.37 1.16
C PRO A 7 -13.63 26.27 2.29
N GLU A 8 -13.13 25.66 3.36
CA GLU A 8 -12.65 26.32 4.59
C GLU A 8 -11.21 26.85 4.49
N GLY A 9 -10.52 26.56 3.37
CA GLY A 9 -9.13 26.93 3.15
C GLY A 9 -8.17 25.72 3.11
N PRO A 10 -6.92 25.92 2.69
CA PRO A 10 -5.97 24.82 2.52
C PRO A 10 -5.52 24.24 3.87
N VAL A 11 -5.65 22.92 4.02
CA VAL A 11 -5.08 22.16 5.15
C VAL A 11 -3.88 21.39 4.66
N TRP A 12 -2.72 21.65 5.26
CA TRP A 12 -1.45 21.10 4.79
C TRP A 12 -1.06 19.83 5.52
N THR A 13 -0.94 18.74 4.77
CA THR A 13 -0.45 17.45 5.27
C THR A 13 1.02 17.27 4.90
N LEU A 14 1.86 16.88 5.86
CA LEU A 14 3.25 16.52 5.57
C LEU A 14 3.31 15.19 4.81
N LEU A 15 3.89 15.23 3.61
CA LEU A 15 4.14 14.03 2.80
C LEU A 15 5.45 13.32 3.18
N GLY A 16 6.46 14.10 3.57
CA GLY A 16 7.84 13.66 3.75
C GLY A 16 8.82 14.77 3.34
N HIS A 17 10.10 14.43 3.25
CA HIS A 17 11.17 15.38 2.93
C HIS A 17 12.02 14.92 1.74
N ILE A 18 12.76 15.87 1.16
CA ILE A 18 13.84 15.63 0.19
C ILE A 18 15.08 16.37 0.69
N SER A 19 16.27 15.90 0.34
CA SER A 19 17.55 16.51 0.72
C SER A 19 18.60 16.32 -0.36
N ASN A 20 19.79 16.91 -0.22
CA ASN A 20 20.88 16.67 -1.17
C ASN A 20 21.30 15.20 -1.23
N GLN A 21 21.10 14.44 -0.16
CA GLN A 21 21.37 12.99 -0.14
C GLN A 21 20.25 12.17 -0.80
N LYS A 22 19.02 12.70 -0.82
CA LYS A 22 17.85 12.08 -1.46
C LYS A 22 17.03 13.17 -2.17
N PRO A 23 17.41 13.56 -3.41
CA PRO A 23 16.88 14.75 -4.08
C PRO A 23 15.46 14.55 -4.66
N SER A 24 14.91 13.34 -4.60
CA SER A 24 13.57 13.03 -5.13
C SER A 24 12.82 12.02 -4.28
N ALA A 25 11.49 12.10 -4.33
CA ALA A 25 10.57 11.18 -3.67
C ALA A 25 9.24 11.13 -4.42
N ILE A 26 8.52 10.01 -4.31
CA ILE A 26 7.20 9.80 -4.93
C ILE A 26 6.20 9.47 -3.83
N TYR A 27 5.08 10.20 -3.81
CA TYR A 27 4.02 10.07 -2.82
C TYR A 27 2.68 9.81 -3.50
N LYS A 28 1.92 8.83 -3.00
CA LYS A 28 0.55 8.59 -3.46
C LYS A 28 -0.41 9.42 -2.62
N ILE A 29 -1.14 10.34 -3.27
CA ILE A 29 -2.01 11.31 -2.60
C ILE A 29 -3.49 10.90 -2.55
N SER A 30 -3.89 9.85 -3.27
CA SER A 30 -5.30 9.47 -3.42
C SER A 30 -5.98 9.07 -2.11
N SER A 31 -5.22 8.58 -1.14
CA SER A 31 -5.69 8.18 0.21
C SER A 31 -5.79 9.34 1.20
N LEU A 32 -5.26 10.53 0.87
CA LEU A 32 -5.19 11.68 1.79
C LEU A 32 -6.50 12.47 1.90
N LYS A 33 -7.51 12.16 1.08
CA LYS A 33 -8.81 12.86 1.11
C LYS A 33 -9.62 12.62 2.39
N THR A 34 -9.25 11.61 3.17
CA THR A 34 -9.98 11.12 4.36
C THR A 34 -9.34 11.51 5.69
N ALA A 35 -8.23 12.25 5.70
CA ALA A 35 -7.69 12.82 6.93
C ALA A 35 -8.39 14.15 7.22
N ASP A 36 -9.45 14.12 8.02
CA ASP A 36 -9.69 15.20 8.98
C ASP A 36 -8.68 15.03 10.10
N SER A 37 -7.49 15.56 9.90
CA SER A 37 -6.48 15.65 10.95
C SER A 37 -6.68 16.98 11.69
N ASP A 38 -7.39 16.89 12.82
CA ASP A 38 -7.40 17.84 13.95
C ASP A 38 -6.00 17.90 14.59
N ASP A 39 -4.97 18.24 13.81
CA ASP A 39 -3.60 18.34 14.33
C ASP A 39 -3.25 19.82 14.52
N ASP A 40 -3.04 20.20 15.79
CA ASP A 40 -2.79 21.55 16.32
C ASP A 40 -1.45 22.18 15.86
N ASN A 41 -0.80 21.55 14.87
CA ASN A 41 0.52 21.91 14.36
C ASN A 41 0.46 22.23 12.85
N GLN A 42 -0.56 23.00 12.45
CA GLN A 42 -0.75 23.38 11.05
C GLN A 42 0.37 24.34 10.60
N ILE A 43 1.19 23.87 9.65
CA ILE A 43 2.08 24.76 8.91
C ILE A 43 1.24 25.60 7.96
N HIS A 44 1.29 26.92 8.14
CA HIS A 44 0.68 27.88 7.22
C HIS A 44 1.70 28.27 6.12
N PHE A 45 1.43 27.86 4.88
CA PHE A 45 2.17 28.32 3.71
C PHE A 45 1.73 29.73 3.32
N GLY A 46 2.25 30.72 4.05
CA GLY A 46 1.95 32.13 3.82
C GLY A 46 0.46 32.48 4.02
N ASP A 47 0.13 33.76 3.81
CA ASP A 47 -1.24 34.27 3.91
C ASP A 47 -2.03 34.02 2.61
N MET A 48 -2.21 32.74 2.25
CA MET A 48 -3.09 32.30 1.16
C MET A 48 -4.45 31.82 1.70
N SER A 49 -4.73 32.15 2.97
CA SER A 49 -5.76 31.56 3.81
C SER A 49 -7.21 31.86 3.37
N HIS A 50 -7.41 32.72 2.37
CA HIS A 50 -8.75 33.24 2.00
C HIS A 50 -9.15 33.03 0.53
N GLN A 51 -8.38 32.27 -0.27
CA GLN A 51 -8.81 31.92 -1.62
C GLN A 51 -9.36 30.50 -1.66
N GLN A 52 -10.68 30.39 -1.83
CA GLN A 52 -11.32 29.13 -2.20
C GLN A 52 -10.65 28.60 -3.47
N SER A 53 -9.77 27.61 -3.29
CA SER A 53 -9.06 26.98 -4.38
C SER A 53 -9.78 25.69 -4.73
N HIS A 54 -10.16 25.54 -6.00
CA HIS A 54 -10.58 24.25 -6.56
C HIS A 54 -9.39 23.38 -6.99
N LEU A 55 -8.16 23.87 -6.76
CA LEU A 55 -6.93 23.21 -7.15
C LEU A 55 -6.23 22.63 -5.92
N ALA A 56 -5.72 21.40 -6.07
CA ALA A 56 -4.79 20.84 -5.10
C ALA A 56 -3.44 21.56 -5.17
N GLN A 57 -2.75 21.66 -4.03
CA GLN A 57 -1.52 22.42 -3.90
C GLN A 57 -0.39 21.58 -3.31
N VAL A 58 0.83 21.84 -3.76
CA VAL A 58 2.08 21.27 -3.22
C VAL A 58 2.87 22.39 -2.57
N GLY A 59 3.23 22.21 -1.31
CA GLY A 59 3.97 23.17 -0.51
C GLY A 59 5.36 22.61 -0.18
N ILE A 60 6.40 23.38 -0.50
CA ILE A 60 7.79 23.05 -0.19
C ILE A 60 8.31 24.10 0.79
N SER A 61 8.67 23.66 1.99
CA SER A 61 9.28 24.47 3.04
C SER A 61 10.74 24.10 3.14
N VAL A 62 11.64 25.09 3.26
CA VAL A 62 13.07 24.88 3.44
C VAL A 62 13.35 24.94 4.94
N GLU A 63 13.77 23.81 5.50
CA GLU A 63 13.93 23.65 6.95
C GLU A 63 15.30 23.02 7.29
N PRO A 64 15.86 23.31 8.49
CA PRO A 64 17.06 22.64 8.98
C PRO A 64 16.90 21.12 9.04
N LEU A 65 17.96 20.38 8.70
CA LEU A 65 17.94 18.91 8.67
C LEU A 65 17.56 18.29 10.03
N ASP A 66 17.95 18.92 11.14
CA ASP A 66 17.62 18.45 12.49
C ASP A 66 16.12 18.53 12.78
N GLN A 67 15.42 19.53 12.22
CA GLN A 67 13.96 19.65 12.34
C GLN A 67 13.24 18.62 11.47
N LEU A 68 13.71 18.42 10.23
CA LEU A 68 13.15 17.40 9.32
C LEU A 68 13.28 15.98 9.90
N ALA A 69 14.34 15.68 10.64
CA ALA A 69 14.54 14.39 11.29
C ALA A 69 13.52 14.10 12.41
N GLN A 70 12.94 15.15 13.00
CA GLN A 70 11.93 15.03 14.07
C GLN A 70 10.51 15.01 13.53
N GLN A 71 10.30 15.35 12.26
CA GLN A 71 8.99 15.35 11.63
C GLN A 71 8.54 13.93 11.26
N VAL A 72 7.29 13.62 11.61
CA VAL A 72 6.64 12.37 11.24
C VAL A 72 5.70 12.65 10.06
N PRO A 73 5.95 12.08 8.87
CA PRO A 73 5.01 12.18 7.75
C PRO A 73 3.64 11.59 8.12
N ALA A 74 2.57 12.11 7.54
CA ALA A 74 1.24 11.60 7.85
C ALA A 74 1.13 10.10 7.52
N SER A 75 0.59 9.31 8.44
CA SER A 75 0.51 7.85 8.36
C SER A 75 -0.23 7.32 7.12
N GLN A 76 -1.07 8.17 6.50
CA GLN A 76 -1.85 7.88 5.31
C GLN A 76 -1.08 8.12 4.00
N VAL A 77 0.11 8.74 4.09
CA VAL A 77 1.03 8.94 2.97
C VAL A 77 1.77 7.64 2.75
N SER A 78 1.22 6.82 1.85
CA SER A 78 1.99 5.72 1.30
C SER A 78 3.06 6.32 0.38
N VAL A 79 4.33 6.15 0.75
CA VAL A 79 5.42 6.16 -0.24
C VAL A 79 4.99 5.14 -1.29
N SER A 80 5.05 5.50 -2.57
CA SER A 80 4.63 4.62 -3.68
C SER A 80 5.51 3.37 -3.76
N GLY A 81 5.35 2.47 -2.80
CA GLY A 81 5.78 1.10 -2.88
C GLY A 81 4.67 0.34 -3.60
N ALA A 82 4.81 0.17 -4.92
CA ALA A 82 4.01 -0.81 -5.64
C ALA A 82 4.12 -2.21 -5.00
N VAL A 83 5.21 -2.45 -4.26
CA VAL A 83 5.49 -3.68 -3.51
C VAL A 83 4.43 -3.97 -2.44
N PRO A 84 4.09 -3.08 -1.48
CA PRO A 84 3.02 -3.34 -0.50
C PRO A 84 1.67 -3.71 -1.13
N THR A 85 1.20 -2.98 -2.15
CA THR A 85 -0.07 -3.28 -2.82
C THR A 85 -0.02 -4.60 -3.60
N PHE A 86 1.10 -4.87 -4.27
CA PHE A 86 1.30 -6.15 -4.97
C PHE A 86 1.36 -7.32 -3.98
N MET A 87 2.04 -7.16 -2.84
CA MET A 87 2.13 -8.19 -1.81
C MET A 87 0.76 -8.50 -1.19
N GLU A 88 -0.06 -7.48 -0.95
CA GLU A 88 -1.44 -7.68 -0.47
C GLU A 88 -2.27 -8.45 -1.51
N PHE A 89 -2.24 -8.02 -2.77
CA PHE A 89 -2.93 -8.70 -3.86
C PHE A 89 -2.48 -10.17 -4.01
N ALA A 90 -1.17 -10.41 -4.07
CA ALA A 90 -0.61 -11.75 -4.26
C ALA A 90 -0.96 -12.68 -3.10
N THR A 91 -0.90 -12.18 -1.86
CA THR A 91 -1.30 -12.94 -0.67
C THR A 91 -2.79 -13.32 -0.73
N LYS A 92 -3.68 -12.35 -0.98
CA LYS A 92 -5.12 -12.63 -1.07
C LYS A 92 -5.48 -13.58 -2.21
N MET A 93 -4.79 -13.47 -3.34
CA MET A 93 -4.97 -14.38 -4.48
C MET A 93 -4.57 -15.81 -4.13
N LEU A 94 -3.42 -16.00 -3.47
CA LEU A 94 -2.95 -17.32 -3.04
C LEU A 94 -3.92 -17.98 -2.06
N GLU A 95 -4.37 -17.22 -1.06
CA GLU A 95 -5.35 -17.69 -0.07
C GLU A 95 -6.67 -18.07 -0.73
N ASN A 96 -7.18 -17.22 -1.64
CA ASN A 96 -8.41 -17.50 -2.38
C ASN A 96 -8.32 -18.80 -3.19
N PHE A 97 -7.22 -18.98 -3.94
CA PHE A 97 -7.00 -20.19 -4.72
C PHE A 97 -6.90 -21.43 -3.83
N PHE A 98 -6.10 -21.38 -2.75
CA PHE A 98 -5.96 -22.51 -1.84
C PHE A 98 -7.30 -22.87 -1.18
N ASN A 99 -8.06 -21.89 -0.71
CA ASN A 99 -9.38 -22.11 -0.10
C ASN A 99 -10.38 -22.72 -1.10
N PHE A 100 -10.41 -22.20 -2.33
CA PHE A 100 -11.27 -22.74 -3.38
C PHE A 100 -10.89 -24.19 -3.71
N SER A 101 -9.63 -24.45 -4.07
CA SER A 101 -9.21 -25.80 -4.46
C SER A 101 -9.27 -26.82 -3.32
N SER A 102 -8.94 -26.43 -2.09
CA SER A 102 -9.03 -27.33 -0.93
C SER A 102 -10.46 -27.67 -0.54
N SER A 103 -11.45 -26.84 -0.89
CA SER A 103 -12.87 -27.14 -0.65
C SER A 103 -13.38 -28.35 -1.45
N PHE A 104 -12.69 -28.73 -2.53
CA PHE A 104 -12.99 -29.93 -3.33
C PHE A 104 -12.20 -31.16 -2.87
N ALA A 105 -11.41 -31.06 -1.80
CA ALA A 105 -10.62 -32.19 -1.32
C ALA A 105 -11.55 -33.31 -0.81
N VAL A 106 -11.44 -34.48 -1.43
CA VAL A 106 -12.16 -35.69 -1.04
C VAL A 106 -11.19 -36.81 -0.76
N THR A 107 -11.56 -37.67 0.19
CA THR A 107 -10.83 -38.92 0.44
C THR A 107 -11.21 -39.98 -0.60
N GLN A 108 -10.37 -41.01 -0.78
CA GLN A 108 -10.66 -42.09 -1.73
C GLN A 108 -12.00 -42.79 -1.45
N SER A 109 -12.44 -42.85 -0.20
CA SER A 109 -13.74 -43.44 0.17
C SER A 109 -14.94 -42.58 -0.22
N GLN A 110 -14.74 -41.28 -0.48
CA GLN A 110 -15.78 -40.34 -0.91
C GLN A 110 -15.81 -40.13 -2.43
N MET A 111 -14.82 -40.66 -3.15
CA MET A 111 -14.73 -40.53 -4.60
C MET A 111 -15.78 -41.38 -5.33
N VAL A 112 -16.41 -40.79 -6.34
CA VAL A 112 -17.23 -41.51 -7.32
C VAL A 112 -16.33 -41.91 -8.50
N PRO A 113 -16.42 -43.13 -9.04
CA PRO A 113 -15.61 -43.54 -10.18
C PRO A 113 -15.75 -42.60 -11.38
N ASN A 114 -14.68 -41.89 -11.72
CA ASN A 114 -14.60 -41.03 -12.89
C ASN A 114 -13.27 -41.28 -13.64
N PRO A 115 -13.23 -42.21 -14.60
CA PRO A 115 -11.99 -42.66 -15.23
C PRO A 115 -11.34 -41.62 -16.15
N THR A 116 -12.03 -40.52 -16.48
CA THR A 116 -11.50 -39.46 -17.35
C THR A 116 -10.93 -38.27 -16.57
N GLU A 117 -11.13 -38.23 -15.25
CA GLU A 117 -10.71 -37.13 -14.39
C GLU A 117 -9.35 -37.39 -13.76
N THR A 118 -8.54 -36.33 -13.67
CA THR A 118 -7.22 -36.38 -13.04
C THR A 118 -7.29 -35.70 -11.68
N PHE A 119 -6.68 -36.33 -10.68
CA PHE A 119 -6.71 -35.83 -9.30
C PHE A 119 -5.31 -35.45 -8.83
N VAL A 120 -5.22 -34.31 -8.15
CA VAL A 120 -4.00 -33.85 -7.50
C VAL A 120 -4.15 -34.07 -5.99
N PRO A 121 -3.21 -34.77 -5.33
CA PRO A 121 -3.27 -34.93 -3.87
C PRO A 121 -3.24 -33.58 -3.15
N LEU A 122 -4.09 -33.41 -2.12
CA LEU A 122 -4.15 -32.16 -1.34
C LEU A 122 -2.78 -31.77 -0.74
N SER A 123 -1.95 -32.76 -0.37
CA SER A 123 -0.58 -32.52 0.09
C SER A 123 0.29 -31.79 -0.94
N THR A 124 0.12 -32.08 -2.23
CA THR A 124 0.83 -31.40 -3.31
C THR A 124 0.44 -29.93 -3.37
N LEU A 125 -0.86 -29.63 -3.29
CA LEU A 125 -1.39 -28.27 -3.28
C LEU A 125 -0.90 -27.49 -2.04
N LYS A 126 -0.95 -28.11 -0.86
CA LYS A 126 -0.46 -27.50 0.39
C LYS A 126 1.03 -27.18 0.32
N ASN A 127 1.85 -28.13 -0.12
CA ASN A 127 3.28 -27.94 -0.27
C ASN A 127 3.60 -26.83 -1.29
N TRP A 128 2.83 -26.75 -2.39
CA TRP A 128 2.99 -25.66 -3.36
C TRP A 128 2.65 -24.30 -2.74
N PHE A 129 1.53 -24.20 -2.03
CA PHE A 129 1.09 -22.97 -1.37
C PHE A 129 2.12 -22.44 -0.37
N GLU A 130 2.60 -23.30 0.53
CA GLU A 130 3.63 -22.95 1.53
C GLU A 130 4.94 -22.51 0.87
N ASN A 131 5.37 -23.20 -0.19
CA ASN A 131 6.57 -22.84 -0.94
C ASN A 131 6.42 -21.51 -1.67
N PHE A 132 5.28 -21.26 -2.30
CA PHE A 132 5.01 -19.99 -2.99
C PHE A 132 5.00 -18.84 -2.00
N GLN A 133 4.27 -18.97 -0.89
CA GLN A 133 4.18 -17.94 0.14
C GLN A 133 5.58 -17.60 0.70
N ARG A 134 6.39 -18.62 1.00
CA ARG A 134 7.78 -18.43 1.45
C ARG A 134 8.63 -17.66 0.43
N ARG A 135 8.56 -18.03 -0.85
CA ARG A 135 9.30 -17.33 -1.92
C ARG A 135 8.82 -15.88 -2.10
N LEU A 136 7.52 -15.65 -2.03
CA LEU A 136 6.91 -14.33 -2.13
C LEU A 136 7.38 -13.39 -1.00
N GLN A 137 7.43 -13.90 0.24
CA GLN A 137 7.93 -13.14 1.39
C GLN A 137 9.41 -12.78 1.28
N GLN A 138 10.23 -13.68 0.70
CA GLN A 138 11.66 -13.45 0.51
C GLN A 138 11.95 -12.49 -0.65
N ASN A 139 11.24 -12.64 -1.77
CA ASN A 139 11.40 -11.82 -2.96
C ASN A 139 10.05 -11.68 -3.68
N PRO A 140 9.37 -10.52 -3.59
CA PRO A 140 8.09 -10.28 -4.27
C PRO A 140 8.12 -10.49 -5.80
N TYR A 141 9.29 -10.46 -6.43
CA TYR A 141 9.46 -10.60 -7.88
C TYR A 141 10.07 -11.95 -8.30
N PHE A 142 10.11 -12.95 -7.43
CA PHE A 142 10.73 -14.26 -7.70
C PHE A 142 10.20 -14.98 -8.94
N TRP A 143 8.98 -14.66 -9.36
CA TRP A 143 8.28 -15.27 -10.50
C TRP A 143 8.66 -14.67 -11.85
N LYS A 144 9.41 -13.56 -11.88
CA LYS A 144 9.83 -12.88 -13.11
C LYS A 144 11.13 -13.42 -13.72
N SER A 145 11.79 -14.36 -13.04
CA SER A 145 13.10 -14.90 -13.41
C SER A 145 12.96 -16.27 -14.08
#